data_AF-A0A956SRQ8-F1
#
_entry.id   AF-A0A956SRQ8-F1
#
_cell.length_a   1.000
_cell.length_b   1.000
_cell.length_c   1.000
_cell.angle_alpha   90.00
_cell.angle_beta   90.00
_cell.angle_gamma   90.00
#
_symmetry.space_group_name_H-M   'P 1'
#
loop_
_entity.id
_entity.type
_entity.pdbx_description
1 polymer ?
#
loop_
_entity_poly.entity_id
_entity_poly.type
_entity_poly.pdbx_seq_one_letter_code
_entity_poly.pdbx_strand_id
1 'polypeptide(L)'
;LAHAAAGWLVLRANPRGSMGFGFDIANGLGRDWPGRDVRDLSLVIDDLVARGLVDTTRIAVVGTGAGAVTATALAASDLRIGRAILRCPGGAWLPGGTGYDPPLWSEWHAARPFRMAPALWRRQSPVERPDNRIVPSLILEPVTGAPDLIGFAEAMHVTLGLGGVMSRFIRIPGTCRDVGPATQAELLTMEQAWLTTATRR
;
A
#
# COMPACT_ATOMS: atom_id res chain seq x y z
N LEU A 1 -0.16 6.90 -16.77
CA LEU A 1 -0.68 7.83 -17.80
C LEU A 1 -2.18 8.09 -17.65
N ALA A 2 -3.02 7.07 -17.40
CA ALA A 2 -4.47 7.26 -17.22
C ALA A 2 -4.85 8.29 -16.13
N HIS A 3 -4.23 8.23 -14.94
CA HIS A 3 -4.48 9.22 -13.87
C HIS A 3 -4.06 10.65 -14.25
N ALA A 4 -2.95 10.79 -14.97
CA ALA A 4 -2.50 12.09 -15.48
C ALA A 4 -3.46 12.65 -16.54
N ALA A 5 -3.98 11.79 -17.43
CA ALA A 5 -5.01 12.16 -18.40
C ALA A 5 -6.33 12.58 -17.73
N ALA A 6 -6.61 12.06 -16.53
CA ALA A 6 -7.74 12.46 -15.69
C ALA A 6 -7.47 13.72 -14.84
N GLY A 7 -6.37 14.43 -15.07
CA GLY A 7 -6.05 15.70 -14.41
C GLY A 7 -5.33 15.59 -13.06
N TRP A 8 -4.82 14.40 -12.70
CA TRP A 8 -4.01 14.22 -11.50
C TRP A 8 -2.53 14.51 -11.77
N LEU A 9 -1.87 15.22 -10.86
CA LEU A 9 -0.41 15.18 -10.77
C LEU A 9 -0.01 13.79 -10.26
N VAL A 10 0.79 13.05 -11.04
CA VAL A 10 1.21 11.69 -10.71
C VAL A 10 2.67 11.69 -10.27
N LEU A 11 2.90 11.40 -9.00
CA LEU A 11 4.24 11.18 -8.44
C LEU A 11 4.60 9.69 -8.49
N ARG A 12 5.78 9.37 -9.05
CA ARG A 12 6.43 8.07 -8.90
C ARG A 12 7.85 8.32 -8.41
N ALA A 13 8.11 8.02 -7.15
CA ALA A 13 9.43 8.16 -6.54
C ALA A 13 10.05 6.78 -6.27
N ASN A 14 11.37 6.74 -6.22
CA ASN A 14 12.14 5.56 -5.84
C ASN A 14 12.71 5.80 -4.43
N PRO A 15 11.99 5.42 -3.35
CA PRO A 15 12.50 5.56 -1.99
C PRO A 15 13.66 4.59 -1.75
N ARG A 16 14.31 4.69 -0.58
CA ARG A 16 15.23 3.64 -0.10
C ARG A 16 14.56 2.27 -0.18
N GLY A 17 15.32 1.25 -0.56
CA GLY A 17 14.84 -0.09 -0.93
C GLY A 17 14.65 -0.29 -2.43
N SER A 18 14.62 0.78 -3.22
CA SER A 18 14.50 0.68 -4.68
C SER A 18 15.77 0.11 -5.31
N MET A 19 15.60 -0.74 -6.33
CA MET A 19 16.71 -1.29 -7.12
C MET A 19 17.21 -0.29 -8.16
N GLY A 20 18.47 -0.46 -8.60
CA GLY A 20 19.08 0.34 -9.67
C GLY A 20 19.84 1.59 -9.20
N PHE A 21 19.91 1.84 -7.90
CA PHE A 21 20.54 3.04 -7.30
C PHE A 21 21.75 2.72 -6.41
N GLY A 22 22.37 1.55 -6.61
CA GLY A 22 23.50 1.08 -5.81
C GLY A 22 23.08 0.32 -4.54
N PHE A 23 24.08 -0.33 -3.92
CA PHE A 23 23.86 -1.24 -2.79
C PHE A 23 23.27 -0.53 -1.57
N ASP A 24 23.73 0.68 -1.24
CA ASP A 24 23.30 1.39 -0.04
C ASP A 24 21.81 1.79 -0.10
N ILE A 25 21.34 2.22 -1.27
CA ILE A 25 19.93 2.53 -1.48
C ILE A 25 19.10 1.24 -1.48
N ALA A 26 19.55 0.21 -2.21
CA ALA A 26 18.85 -1.06 -2.26
C ALA A 26 18.73 -1.70 -0.85
N ASN A 27 19.79 -1.66 -0.04
CA ASN A 27 19.82 -2.25 1.30
C ASN A 27 19.30 -1.31 2.41
N GLY A 28 18.81 -0.13 2.05
CA GLY A 28 18.38 0.91 3.00
C GLY A 28 17.16 0.55 3.87
N LEU A 29 16.47 -0.56 3.58
CA LEU A 29 15.27 -1.00 4.31
C LEU A 29 15.47 -2.22 5.21
N GLY A 30 16.70 -2.68 5.41
CA GLY A 30 16.98 -3.79 6.32
C GLY A 30 16.35 -3.56 7.69
N ARG A 31 15.42 -4.45 8.08
CA ARG A 31 14.65 -4.42 9.35
C ARG A 31 13.76 -3.19 9.58
N ASP A 32 13.48 -2.41 8.54
CA ASP A 32 12.81 -1.11 8.62
C ASP A 32 11.75 -0.89 7.53
N TRP A 33 11.19 -1.97 6.98
CA TRP A 33 10.09 -1.88 6.03
C TRP A 33 8.76 -2.32 6.64
N PRO A 34 7.65 -1.58 6.44
CA PRO A 34 7.63 -0.17 6.03
C PRO A 34 8.20 0.73 7.14
N GLY A 35 8.89 1.80 6.75
CA GLY A 35 9.60 2.71 7.66
C GLY A 35 10.28 3.85 6.89
N ARG A 36 11.58 3.75 6.65
CA ARG A 36 12.35 4.80 5.92
C ARG A 36 11.84 5.08 4.52
N ASP A 37 11.28 4.11 3.83
CA ASP A 37 10.62 4.28 2.53
C ASP A 37 9.41 5.22 2.61
N VAL A 38 8.59 5.08 3.66
CA VAL A 38 7.45 5.97 3.92
C VAL A 38 7.93 7.41 4.15
N ARG A 39 9.00 7.57 4.93
CA ARG A 39 9.60 8.89 5.19
C ARG A 39 10.12 9.55 3.91
N ASP A 40 10.78 8.78 3.05
CA ASP A 40 11.29 9.29 1.77
C ASP A 40 10.13 9.79 0.89
N LEU A 41 9.02 9.04 0.83
CA LEU A 41 7.83 9.45 0.08
C LEU A 41 7.18 10.72 0.66
N SER A 42 7.06 10.84 1.98
CA SER A 42 6.55 12.07 2.61
C SER A 42 7.43 13.29 2.31
N LEU A 43 8.77 13.14 2.29
CA LEU A 43 9.68 14.24 1.93
C LEU A 43 9.50 14.71 0.48
N VAL A 44 9.24 13.78 -0.45
CA VAL A 44 8.95 14.16 -1.84
C VAL A 44 7.60 14.87 -1.94
N ILE A 45 6.60 14.47 -1.15
CA ILE A 45 5.33 15.20 -1.06
C ILE A 45 5.57 16.62 -0.51
N ASP A 46 6.41 16.77 0.52
CA ASP A 46 6.76 18.07 1.12
C ASP A 46 7.37 19.01 0.08
N ASP A 47 8.31 18.54 -0.75
CA ASP A 47 8.90 19.34 -1.84
C ASP A 47 7.83 19.84 -2.83
N LEU A 48 6.93 18.94 -3.26
CA LEU A 48 5.87 19.31 -4.21
C LEU A 48 4.87 20.30 -3.63
N VAL A 49 4.55 20.17 -2.33
CA VAL A 49 3.69 21.12 -1.61
C VAL A 49 4.39 22.48 -1.48
N ALA A 50 5.67 22.51 -1.09
CA ALA A 50 6.45 23.73 -0.96
C ALA A 50 6.57 24.50 -2.29
N ARG A 51 6.58 23.78 -3.41
CA ARG A 51 6.60 24.33 -4.77
C ARG A 51 5.22 24.79 -5.27
N GLY A 52 4.17 24.63 -4.48
CA GLY A 52 2.79 25.01 -4.84
C GLY A 52 2.18 24.13 -5.94
N LEU A 53 2.69 22.91 -6.13
CA LEU A 53 2.24 22.01 -7.21
C LEU A 53 1.10 21.07 -6.78
N VAL A 54 0.83 20.96 -5.48
CA VAL A 54 -0.08 19.97 -4.89
C VAL A 54 -1.16 20.64 -4.06
N ASP A 55 -2.41 20.27 -4.32
CA ASP A 55 -3.54 20.55 -3.45
C ASP A 55 -3.51 19.57 -2.26
N THR A 56 -3.15 20.08 -1.08
CA THR A 56 -3.00 19.26 0.14
C THR A 56 -4.31 18.66 0.63
N THR A 57 -5.46 19.09 0.12
CA THR A 57 -6.78 18.52 0.45
C THR A 57 -7.14 17.33 -0.43
N ARG A 58 -6.38 17.09 -1.51
CA ARG A 58 -6.65 16.04 -2.51
C ARG A 58 -5.39 15.24 -2.84
N ILE A 59 -4.82 14.57 -1.83
CA ILE A 59 -3.73 13.61 -2.02
C ILE A 59 -4.25 12.19 -1.84
N ALA A 60 -3.90 11.31 -2.78
CA ALA A 60 -4.20 9.89 -2.71
C ALA A 60 -2.94 9.06 -2.96
N VAL A 61 -2.90 7.85 -2.41
CA VAL A 61 -1.81 6.90 -2.60
C VAL A 61 -2.29 5.65 -3.32
N VAL A 62 -1.49 5.15 -4.25
CA VAL A 62 -1.76 3.92 -5.01
C VAL A 62 -0.58 2.97 -4.84
N GLY A 63 -0.85 1.72 -4.47
CA GLY A 63 0.18 0.71 -4.27
C GLY A 63 -0.26 -0.67 -4.75
N THR A 64 0.71 -1.43 -5.28
CA THR A 64 0.52 -2.83 -5.69
C THR A 64 1.52 -3.74 -4.98
N GLY A 65 1.08 -4.88 -4.43
CA GLY A 65 1.96 -5.84 -3.77
C GLY A 65 2.73 -5.21 -2.60
N ALA A 66 4.07 -5.26 -2.63
CA ALA A 66 4.90 -4.56 -1.66
C ALA A 66 4.59 -3.04 -1.60
N GLY A 67 4.32 -2.42 -2.74
CA GLY A 67 3.92 -1.00 -2.77
C GLY A 67 2.61 -0.72 -2.02
N ALA A 68 1.71 -1.70 -1.88
CA ALA A 68 0.49 -1.55 -1.10
C ALA A 68 0.76 -1.54 0.42
N VAL A 69 1.80 -2.24 0.89
CA VAL A 69 2.25 -2.17 2.30
C VAL A 69 2.77 -0.77 2.62
N THR A 70 3.67 -0.26 1.78
CA THR A 70 4.19 1.12 1.89
C THR A 70 3.07 2.14 1.76
N ALA A 71 2.13 1.96 0.82
CA ALA A 71 0.99 2.86 0.64
C ALA A 71 0.09 2.90 1.88
N THR A 72 -0.18 1.74 2.50
CA THR A 72 -0.97 1.66 3.72
C THR A 72 -0.26 2.36 4.88
N ALA A 73 1.05 2.17 5.03
CA ALA A 73 1.85 2.83 6.06
C ALA A 73 1.95 4.35 5.84
N LEU A 74 2.11 4.80 4.59
CA LEU A 74 2.11 6.22 4.24
C LEU A 74 0.75 6.85 4.53
N ALA A 75 -0.34 6.19 4.13
CA ALA A 75 -1.67 6.67 4.44
C ALA A 75 -1.93 6.77 5.96
N ALA A 76 -1.42 5.81 6.74
CA ALA A 76 -1.58 5.83 8.18
C ALA A 76 -0.78 6.94 8.89
N SER A 77 0.37 7.34 8.33
CA SER A 77 1.30 8.28 8.97
C SER A 77 1.23 9.71 8.44
N ASP A 78 0.78 9.92 7.21
CA ASP A 78 0.69 11.25 6.58
C ASP A 78 -0.77 11.71 6.48
N LEU A 79 -1.12 12.74 7.26
CA LEU A 79 -2.49 13.26 7.39
C LEU A 79 -3.06 13.85 6.10
N ARG A 80 -2.21 14.20 5.13
CA ARG A 80 -2.65 14.78 3.85
C ARG A 80 -3.24 13.72 2.92
N ILE A 81 -2.90 12.44 3.14
CA ILE A 81 -3.43 11.33 2.34
C ILE A 81 -4.91 11.13 2.70
N GLY A 82 -5.81 11.47 1.79
CA GLY A 82 -7.25 11.33 1.99
C GLY A 82 -7.80 9.98 1.56
N ARG A 83 -7.13 9.29 0.63
CA ARG A 83 -7.61 8.05 0.01
C ARG A 83 -6.46 7.12 -0.35
N ALA A 84 -6.70 5.81 -0.30
CA ALA A 84 -5.78 4.80 -0.78
C ALA A 84 -6.43 3.88 -1.84
N ILE A 85 -5.62 3.40 -2.77
CA ILE A 85 -5.93 2.29 -3.68
C ILE A 85 -4.86 1.24 -3.48
N LEU A 86 -5.28 0.04 -3.08
CA LEU A 86 -4.42 -1.05 -2.67
C LEU A 86 -4.72 -2.26 -3.56
N ARG A 87 -3.78 -2.61 -4.42
CA ARG A 87 -3.87 -3.75 -5.35
C ARG A 87 -3.00 -4.89 -4.84
N CYS A 88 -3.55 -6.09 -4.77
CA CYS A 88 -2.85 -7.24 -4.20
C CYS A 88 -2.16 -6.91 -2.87
N PRO A 89 -2.84 -6.27 -1.91
CA PRO A 89 -2.16 -5.87 -0.69
C PRO A 89 -1.68 -7.12 0.06
N GLY A 90 -0.37 -7.21 0.26
CA GLY A 90 0.18 -7.88 1.44
C GLY A 90 0.19 -6.91 2.62
N GLY A 91 0.57 -7.35 3.83
CA GLY A 91 0.84 -6.39 4.92
C GLY A 91 0.68 -6.88 6.35
N ALA A 92 0.16 -8.08 6.57
CA ALA A 92 0.23 -8.72 7.88
C ALA A 92 1.53 -9.56 7.93
N TRP A 93 2.53 -9.12 8.68
CA TRP A 93 3.81 -9.80 8.83
C TRP A 93 3.67 -11.12 9.57
N LEU A 94 2.72 -11.20 10.51
CA LEU A 94 2.42 -12.43 11.24
C LEU A 94 1.91 -13.53 10.28
N PRO A 95 0.77 -13.37 9.57
CA PRO A 95 0.31 -14.32 8.55
C PRO A 95 1.27 -14.49 7.37
N GLY A 96 1.91 -13.41 6.90
CA GLY A 96 2.81 -13.46 5.75
C GLY A 96 4.15 -14.13 6.03
N GLY A 97 4.75 -13.87 7.20
CA GLY A 97 6.02 -14.45 7.62
C GLY A 97 5.91 -15.89 8.12
N THR A 98 4.70 -16.35 8.48
CA THR A 98 4.41 -17.77 8.78
C THR A 98 3.73 -18.51 7.64
N GLY A 99 3.48 -17.84 6.50
CA GLY A 99 2.78 -18.36 5.32
C GLY A 99 3.67 -18.32 4.06
N TYR A 100 3.20 -17.67 3.00
CA TYR A 100 3.95 -17.48 1.75
C TYR A 100 5.00 -16.36 1.89
N ASP A 101 6.22 -16.73 2.28
CA ASP A 101 7.39 -15.84 2.38
C ASP A 101 8.34 -16.05 1.17
N PRO A 102 8.17 -15.31 0.05
CA PRO A 102 9.12 -15.39 -1.06
C PRO A 102 10.53 -14.99 -0.58
N PRO A 103 11.57 -15.58 -1.16
CA PRO A 103 12.66 -16.21 -0.41
C PRO A 103 13.27 -15.27 0.64
N LEU A 104 12.88 -15.46 1.91
CA LEU A 104 13.44 -14.77 3.08
C LEU A 104 13.12 -13.27 3.18
N TRP A 105 12.04 -12.82 2.53
CA TRP A 105 11.58 -11.44 2.62
C TRP A 105 11.33 -11.01 4.07
N SER A 106 10.77 -11.92 4.88
CA SER A 106 10.59 -11.74 6.33
C SER A 106 11.90 -11.64 7.10
N GLU A 107 12.95 -12.36 6.72
CA GLU A 107 14.25 -12.31 7.39
C GLU A 107 14.94 -10.97 7.16
N TRP A 108 14.91 -10.47 5.93
CA TRP A 108 15.60 -9.25 5.56
C TRP A 108 14.91 -7.98 6.09
N HIS A 109 13.58 -7.98 6.07
CA HIS A 109 12.79 -6.84 6.54
C HIS A 109 12.34 -6.95 8.00
N ALA A 110 12.41 -8.12 8.63
CA ALA A 110 11.97 -8.30 10.01
C ALA A 110 12.83 -9.33 10.78
N ALA A 111 12.34 -10.57 10.90
CA ALA A 111 12.95 -11.70 11.60
C ALA A 111 12.34 -13.03 11.08
N ARG A 112 13.11 -14.14 11.17
CA ARG A 112 12.69 -15.50 10.76
C ARG A 112 11.52 -16.05 11.59
N PRO A 113 10.70 -16.96 11.03
CA PRO A 113 9.57 -17.58 11.75
C PRO A 113 9.96 -18.36 13.01
N PHE A 114 11.17 -18.93 13.09
CA PHE A 114 11.66 -19.69 14.26
C PHE A 114 12.30 -18.84 15.38
N ARG A 115 12.48 -17.53 15.15
CA ARG A 115 12.77 -16.53 16.19
C ARG A 115 11.70 -15.45 16.10
N MET A 116 10.44 -15.85 16.31
CA MET A 116 9.30 -14.94 16.26
C MET A 116 9.64 -13.62 16.97
N ALA A 117 9.37 -12.51 16.28
CA ALA A 117 9.54 -11.17 16.83
C ALA A 117 8.19 -10.45 16.82
N PRO A 118 7.21 -10.85 17.66
CA PRO A 118 5.83 -10.38 17.55
C PRO A 118 5.70 -8.85 17.65
N ALA A 119 6.52 -8.22 18.50
CA ALA A 119 6.54 -6.77 18.62
C ALA A 119 7.04 -6.06 17.35
N LEU A 120 8.03 -6.64 16.66
CA LEU A 120 8.55 -6.13 15.39
C LEU A 120 7.51 -6.29 14.29
N TRP A 121 6.93 -7.48 14.16
CA TRP A 121 5.90 -7.79 13.17
C TRP A 121 4.66 -6.93 13.35
N ARG A 122 4.13 -6.80 14.58
CA ARG A 122 3.02 -5.91 14.87
C ARG A 122 3.34 -4.45 14.53
N ARG A 123 4.58 -3.99 14.78
CA ARG A 123 5.00 -2.63 14.41
C ARG A 123 5.04 -2.42 12.89
N GLN A 124 5.46 -3.42 12.14
CA GLN A 124 5.61 -3.32 10.70
C GLN A 124 4.33 -3.65 9.92
N SER A 125 3.26 -4.10 10.59
CA SER A 125 1.95 -4.39 10.00
C SER A 125 1.02 -3.19 10.12
N PRO A 126 0.87 -2.35 9.09
CA PRO A 126 0.17 -1.08 9.23
C PRO A 126 -1.32 -1.26 9.55
N VAL A 127 -1.91 -2.39 9.14
CA VAL A 127 -3.32 -2.75 9.41
C VAL A 127 -3.52 -3.23 10.86
N GLU A 128 -2.48 -3.75 11.51
CA GLU A 128 -2.57 -4.33 12.86
C GLU A 128 -2.23 -3.33 13.98
N ARG A 129 -1.93 -2.07 13.64
CA ARG A 129 -1.55 -1.05 14.62
C ARG A 129 -2.80 -0.31 15.12
N PRO A 130 -3.12 -0.38 16.43
CA PRO A 130 -4.36 0.19 16.96
C PRO A 130 -4.43 1.72 16.85
N ASP A 131 -3.28 2.40 16.87
CA ASP A 131 -3.20 3.86 16.78
C ASP A 131 -3.04 4.39 15.35
N ASN A 132 -2.93 3.49 14.36
CA ASN A 132 -2.78 3.91 12.98
C ASN A 132 -4.09 4.52 12.50
N ARG A 133 -4.00 5.73 11.92
CA ARG A 133 -5.10 6.28 11.16
C ARG A 133 -5.42 5.34 10.00
N ILE A 134 -6.69 5.01 9.84
CA ILE A 134 -7.16 4.24 8.70
C ILE A 134 -7.83 5.19 7.73
N VAL A 135 -7.46 5.10 6.45
CA VAL A 135 -7.99 5.96 5.40
C VAL A 135 -9.01 5.23 4.54
N PRO A 136 -9.95 5.95 3.92
CA PRO A 136 -10.79 5.34 2.90
C PRO A 136 -9.96 4.61 1.86
N SER A 137 -10.23 3.31 1.68
CA SER A 137 -9.43 2.45 0.79
C SER A 137 -10.27 1.66 -0.22
N LEU A 138 -9.82 1.67 -1.49
CA LEU A 138 -10.24 0.70 -2.50
C LEU A 138 -9.24 -0.46 -2.50
N ILE A 139 -9.73 -1.68 -2.32
CA ILE A 139 -8.96 -2.90 -2.16
C ILE A 139 -9.28 -3.82 -3.34
N LEU A 140 -8.27 -4.17 -4.11
CA LEU A 140 -8.40 -4.95 -5.35
C LEU A 140 -7.54 -6.21 -5.23
N GLU A 141 -8.16 -7.38 -5.22
CA GLU A 141 -7.45 -8.66 -5.03
C GLU A 141 -7.82 -9.68 -6.12
N PRO A 142 -6.85 -10.27 -6.81
CA PRO A 142 -7.11 -11.29 -7.82
C PRO A 142 -7.56 -12.61 -7.20
N VAL A 143 -8.48 -13.30 -7.89
CA VAL A 143 -8.98 -14.61 -7.45
C VAL A 143 -8.01 -15.74 -7.77
N THR A 144 -7.09 -15.54 -8.73
CA THR A 144 -6.11 -16.57 -9.13
C THR A 144 -4.67 -16.10 -8.90
N GLY A 145 -3.78 -17.03 -8.52
CA GLY A 145 -2.34 -16.78 -8.43
C GLY A 145 -1.81 -16.20 -7.11
N ALA A 146 -2.66 -15.87 -6.14
CA ALA A 146 -2.25 -15.52 -4.77
C ALA A 146 -3.37 -15.76 -3.72
N PRO A 147 -3.97 -16.98 -3.64
CA PRO A 147 -5.11 -17.24 -2.77
C PRO A 147 -4.83 -16.92 -1.29
N ASP A 148 -3.58 -17.05 -0.86
CA ASP A 148 -3.15 -16.79 0.53
C ASP A 148 -3.26 -15.31 0.94
N LEU A 149 -3.37 -14.39 -0.02
CA LEU A 149 -3.51 -12.94 0.23
C LEU A 149 -4.97 -12.48 0.29
N ILE A 150 -5.92 -13.28 -0.20
CA ILE A 150 -7.35 -12.92 -0.19
C ILE A 150 -7.88 -12.72 1.23
N GLY A 151 -7.52 -13.63 2.14
CA GLY A 151 -7.92 -13.51 3.55
C GLY A 151 -7.39 -12.23 4.19
N PHE A 152 -6.21 -11.75 3.79
CA PHE A 152 -5.67 -10.49 4.27
C PHE A 152 -6.43 -9.28 3.72
N ALA A 153 -6.67 -9.24 2.41
CA ALA A 153 -7.44 -8.17 1.78
C ALA A 153 -8.86 -8.05 2.38
N GLU A 154 -9.50 -9.19 2.65
CA GLU A 154 -10.81 -9.27 3.30
C GLU A 154 -10.75 -8.80 4.77
N ALA A 155 -9.75 -9.24 5.55
CA ALA A 155 -9.55 -8.78 6.92
C ALA A 155 -9.32 -7.26 6.99
N MET A 156 -8.58 -6.69 6.04
CA MET A 156 -8.37 -5.23 5.95
C MET A 156 -9.68 -4.49 5.67
N HIS A 157 -10.52 -5.01 4.74
CA HIS A 157 -11.84 -4.45 4.46
C HIS A 157 -12.76 -4.48 5.69
N VAL A 158 -12.80 -5.60 6.40
CA VAL A 158 -13.60 -5.76 7.63
C VAL A 158 -13.10 -4.81 8.72
N THR A 159 -11.78 -4.70 8.90
CA THR A 159 -11.17 -3.81 9.91
C THR A 159 -11.53 -2.34 9.65
N LEU A 160 -11.44 -1.90 8.38
CA LEU A 160 -11.88 -0.55 7.98
C LEU A 160 -13.35 -0.32 8.29
N GLY A 161 -14.22 -1.29 7.97
CA GLY A 161 -15.66 -1.22 8.24
C GLY A 161 -15.98 -1.12 9.74
N LEU A 162 -15.33 -1.93 10.57
CA LEU A 162 -15.48 -1.89 12.03
C LEU A 162 -15.00 -0.56 12.62
N GLY A 163 -14.01 0.07 12.00
CA GLY A 163 -13.53 1.42 12.35
C GLY A 163 -14.38 2.57 11.80
N GLY A 164 -15.49 2.30 11.11
CA GLY A 164 -16.35 3.32 10.49
C GLY A 164 -15.73 4.01 9.27
N VAL A 165 -14.68 3.42 8.68
CA VAL A 165 -13.96 3.98 7.53
C VAL A 165 -14.49 3.36 6.24
N MET A 166 -14.85 4.22 5.27
CA MET A 166 -15.34 3.78 3.96
C MET A 166 -14.31 2.91 3.24
N SER A 167 -14.69 1.69 2.87
CA SER A 167 -13.84 0.83 2.05
C SER A 167 -14.65 0.05 1.02
N ARG A 168 -13.98 -0.34 -0.07
CA ARG A 168 -14.53 -1.23 -1.09
C ARG A 168 -13.54 -2.36 -1.34
N PHE A 169 -14.01 -3.60 -1.29
CA PHE A 169 -13.23 -4.78 -1.64
C PHE A 169 -13.78 -5.40 -2.90
N ILE A 170 -12.93 -5.57 -3.92
CA ILE A 170 -13.30 -6.14 -5.21
C ILE A 170 -12.34 -7.28 -5.54
N ARG A 171 -12.92 -8.43 -5.83
CA ARG A 171 -12.21 -9.60 -6.35
C ARG A 171 -12.14 -9.50 -7.88
N ILE A 172 -10.95 -9.66 -8.46
CA ILE A 172 -10.70 -9.46 -9.90
C ILE A 172 -10.15 -10.71 -10.57
N PRO A 173 -10.42 -10.95 -11.87
CA PRO A 173 -9.81 -12.06 -12.59
C PRO A 173 -8.31 -11.84 -12.83
N GLY A 174 -7.60 -12.92 -13.15
CA GLY A 174 -6.16 -12.89 -13.42
C GLY A 174 -5.32 -12.93 -12.14
N THR A 175 -4.07 -12.50 -12.23
CA THR A 175 -3.07 -12.56 -11.15
C THR A 175 -2.60 -11.19 -10.72
N CYS A 176 -1.86 -11.12 -9.61
CA CYS A 176 -1.28 -9.87 -9.15
C CYS A 176 -0.27 -9.22 -10.10
N ARG A 177 0.38 -10.03 -10.94
CA ARG A 177 1.37 -9.56 -11.92
C ARG A 177 0.72 -9.20 -13.24
N ASP A 178 -0.33 -9.90 -13.62
CA ASP A 178 -1.03 -9.70 -14.88
C ASP A 178 -2.51 -10.03 -14.74
N VAL A 179 -3.33 -9.01 -14.96
CA VAL A 179 -4.80 -9.08 -14.98
C VAL A 179 -5.35 -9.05 -16.42
N GLY A 180 -4.49 -8.87 -17.42
CA GLY A 180 -4.89 -8.66 -18.81
C GLY A 180 -5.39 -7.24 -19.09
N PRO A 181 -5.38 -6.81 -20.37
CA PRO A 181 -5.65 -5.42 -20.75
C PRO A 181 -7.09 -4.97 -20.49
N ALA A 182 -8.08 -5.86 -20.68
CA ALA A 182 -9.50 -5.53 -20.46
C ALA A 182 -9.76 -5.24 -18.97
N THR A 183 -9.37 -6.16 -18.09
CA THR A 183 -9.48 -5.97 -16.64
C THR A 183 -8.65 -4.79 -16.17
N GLN A 184 -7.46 -4.55 -16.75
CA GLN A 184 -6.68 -3.36 -16.41
C GLN A 184 -7.42 -2.05 -16.74
N ALA A 185 -8.15 -1.99 -17.86
CA ALA A 185 -8.95 -0.81 -18.23
C ALA A 185 -10.14 -0.59 -17.27
N GLU A 186 -10.82 -1.67 -16.88
CA GLU A 186 -11.89 -1.62 -15.88
C GLU A 186 -11.36 -1.14 -14.52
N LEU A 187 -10.21 -1.67 -14.09
CA LEU A 187 -9.57 -1.25 -12.84
C LEU A 187 -9.23 0.23 -12.86
N LEU A 188 -8.64 0.75 -13.94
CA LEU A 188 -8.36 2.17 -14.05
C LEU A 188 -9.63 3.03 -13.95
N THR A 189 -10.73 2.56 -14.50
CA THR A 189 -12.04 3.24 -14.39
C THR A 189 -12.54 3.25 -12.93
N MET A 190 -12.44 2.10 -12.23
CA MET A 190 -12.80 2.00 -10.81
C MET A 190 -11.90 2.86 -9.92
N GLU A 191 -10.60 2.88 -10.19
CA GLU A 191 -9.62 3.72 -9.48
C GLU A 191 -9.95 5.20 -9.66
N GLN A 192 -10.24 5.65 -10.88
CA GLN A 192 -10.62 7.05 -11.14
C GLN A 192 -11.93 7.43 -10.44
N ALA A 193 -12.95 6.56 -10.50
CA ALA A 193 -14.20 6.78 -9.79
C ALA A 193 -14.00 6.83 -8.26
N TRP A 194 -13.10 5.99 -7.73
CA TRP A 194 -12.73 6.03 -6.32
C TRP A 194 -12.08 7.35 -5.94
N LEU A 195 -11.14 7.85 -6.75
CA LEU A 195 -10.44 9.11 -6.48
C LEU A 195 -11.37 10.34 -6.50
N THR A 196 -12.48 10.28 -7.24
CA THR A 196 -13.44 11.39 -7.37
C THR A 196 -14.68 11.25 -6.49
N THR A 197 -14.87 10.12 -5.81
CA THR A 197 -16.02 9.91 -4.92
C THR A 197 -16.00 10.96 -3.80
N ALA A 198 -17.12 11.65 -3.56
CA ALA A 198 -17.24 12.57 -2.44
C ALA A 198 -17.09 11.80 -1.12
N THR A 199 -16.16 12.23 -0.26
CA THR A 199 -16.16 11.80 1.14
C THR A 199 -17.35 12.48 1.81
N ARG A 200 -18.37 11.71 2.23
CA ARG A 200 -19.41 12.24 3.12
C ARG A 200 -18.69 12.73 4.39
N ARG A 201 -18.79 14.04 4.66
CA ARG A 201 -18.41 14.63 5.93
C ARG A 201 -19.39 14.21 7.02
#